data_AF-A0A392S0J3-F1
#
_entry.id   AF-A0A392S0J3-F1
#
_cell.length_a   1.000
_cell.length_b   1.000
_cell.length_c   1.000
_cell.angle_alpha   90.00
_cell.angle_beta   90.00
_cell.angle_gamma   90.00
#
_symmetry.space_group_name_H-M   'P 1'
#
loop_
_entity.id
_entity.type
_entity.pdbx_description
1 polymer ?
#
loop_
_entity_poly.entity_id
_entity_poly.type
_entity_poly.pdbx_seq_one_letter_code
_entity_poly.pdbx_strand_id
1 'polypeptide(L)' 'MEHTVIPATEALSRKDMEGACNLLRIALQVLLVRAVNFVILASDEMRDVLPHDDPLLKKCIDPMDALARST' A
#
# COMPACT_ATOMS: atom_id res chain seq x y z
N MET A 1 -6.90 6.40 -9.17
CA MET A 1 -6.39 6.40 -7.79
C MET A 1 -7.40 7.01 -6.84
N GLU A 2 -8.06 8.10 -7.22
CA GLU A 2 -9.14 8.72 -6.40
C GLU A 2 -10.18 7.70 -5.93
N HIS A 3 -10.65 6.81 -6.79
CA HIS A 3 -11.67 5.82 -6.44
C HIS A 3 -11.17 4.59 -5.67
N THR A 4 -9.88 4.49 -5.34
CA THR A 4 -9.33 3.32 -4.61
C THR A 4 -8.48 3.73 -3.42
N VAL A 5 -7.62 4.73 -3.57
CA VAL A 5 -6.73 5.21 -2.51
C VAL A 5 -7.49 6.04 -1.48
N ILE A 6 -8.35 6.97 -1.92
CA ILE A 6 -9.14 7.81 -0.99
C ILE A 6 -10.10 6.91 -0.17
N PRO A 7 -10.87 5.99 -0.79
CA PRO A 7 -11.65 5.02 -0.03
C PRO A 7 -10.81 4.12 0.90
N ALA A 8 -9.60 3.70 0.48
CA ALA A 8 -8.73 2.91 1.35
C ALA A 8 -8.30 3.70 2.60
N THR A 9 -7.93 4.98 2.44
CA THR A 9 -7.61 5.85 3.58
C THR A 9 -8.82 6.08 4.48
N GLU A 10 -10.01 6.24 3.92
CA GLU A 10 -11.24 6.40 4.71
C GLU A 10 -11.60 5.12 5.47
N ALA A 11 -11.51 3.95 4.84
CA ALA A 11 -11.74 2.66 5.48
C ALA A 11 -10.76 2.46 6.65
N LEU A 12 -9.48 2.78 6.43
CA LEU A 12 -8.45 2.71 7.47
C LEU A 12 -8.76 3.65 8.65
N SER A 13 -9.18 4.90 8.36
CA SER A 13 -9.58 5.87 9.40
C SER A 13 -10.75 5.37 10.26
N ARG A 14 -11.62 4.53 9.68
CA ARG A 14 -12.76 3.89 10.36
C ARG A 14 -12.42 2.56 11.01
N LYS A 15 -11.15 2.13 10.96
CA LYS A 15 -10.66 0.82 11.43
C LYS A 15 -11.25 -0.37 10.68
N ASP A 16 -11.79 -0.15 9.49
CA ASP A 16 -12.19 -1.22 8.57
C ASP A 16 -10.95 -1.75 7.84
N MET A 17 -10.20 -2.61 8.53
CA MET A 17 -8.94 -3.16 8.02
C MET A 17 -9.15 -4.03 6.78
N GLU A 18 -10.25 -4.78 6.71
CA GLU A 18 -10.57 -5.62 5.55
C GLU A 18 -10.87 -4.75 4.32
N GLY A 19 -11.70 -3.72 4.47
CA GLY A 19 -12.01 -2.76 3.42
C GLY A 19 -10.75 -2.03 2.94
N ALA A 20 -9.94 -1.52 3.86
CA ALA A 20 -8.69 -0.85 3.55
C ALA A 20 -7.72 -1.78 2.79
N CYS A 21 -7.57 -3.02 3.25
CA CYS A 21 -6.71 -4.04 2.63
C CYS A 21 -7.14 -4.35 1.19
N ASN A 22 -8.43 -4.62 0.98
CA ASN A 22 -8.96 -4.93 -0.34
C ASN A 22 -8.81 -3.77 -1.32
N LEU A 23 -9.12 -2.55 -0.88
CA LEU A 23 -9.00 -1.35 -1.70
C LEU A 23 -7.53 -1.02 -2.04
N LEU A 24 -6.62 -1.18 -1.08
CA LEU A 24 -5.19 -1.00 -1.31
C LEU A 24 -4.63 -2.03 -2.29
N ARG A 25 -5.02 -3.31 -2.18
CA ARG A 25 -4.66 -4.36 -3.16
C ARG A 25 -5.07 -3.97 -4.58
N ILE A 26 -6.31 -3.51 -4.76
CA ILE A 26 -6.82 -3.06 -6.06
C ILE A 26 -6.01 -1.86 -6.56
N ALA A 27 -5.75 -0.87 -5.70
CA ALA A 27 -4.97 0.31 -6.07
C ALA A 27 -3.56 -0.06 -6.57
N LEU A 28 -2.87 -0.96 -5.85
CA LEU A 28 -1.54 -1.44 -6.23
C LEU A 28 -1.58 -2.21 -7.56
N GLN A 29 -2.51 -3.13 -7.73
CA GLN A 29 -2.64 -3.90 -8.97
C GLN A 29 -2.92 -3.00 -10.18
N VAL A 30 -3.76 -1.98 -10.03
CA VAL A 30 -3.99 -0.99 -11.10
C VAL A 30 -2.70 -0.27 -11.48
N LEU A 31 -1.85 0.09 -10.51
CA LEU A 31 -0.55 0.69 -10.81
C LEU A 31 0.38 -0.29 -11.54
N LEU A 32 0.44 -1.55 -11.10
CA LEU A 32 1.27 -2.58 -11.73
C LEU A 32 0.85 -2.85 -13.19
N VAL A 33 -0.46 -2.92 -13.46
CA VAL A 33 -1.00 -3.07 -14.82
C VAL A 33 -0.67 -1.85 -15.70
N ARG A 34 -0.48 -0.67 -15.09
CA ARG A 34 -0.05 0.57 -15.77
C ARG A 34 1.48 0.69 -15.91
N ALA A 35 2.20 -0.44 -15.87
CA ALA A 35 3.65 -0.53 -16.00
C ALA A 35 4.45 0.17 -14.89
N VAL A 36 3.85 0.45 -13.73
CA VAL A 36 4.60 0.84 -12.54
C VAL A 36 5.33 -0.39 -12.01
N ASN A 37 6.66 -0.34 -11.93
CA ASN A 37 7.46 -1.50 -11.49
C ASN A 37 7.59 -1.59 -9.96
N PHE A 38 7.59 -0.45 -9.27
CA PHE A 38 7.62 -0.34 -7.81
C PHE A 38 6.74 0.82 -7.33
N VAL A 39 6.07 0.63 -6.20
CA VAL A 39 5.21 1.62 -5.55
C VAL A 39 5.85 2.05 -4.24
N ILE A 40 5.98 3.35 -4.02
CA ILE A 40 6.49 3.88 -2.75
C ILE A 40 5.32 4.04 -1.78
N LEU A 41 5.37 3.36 -0.63
CA LEU A 41 4.40 3.51 0.45
C LEU A 41 4.88 4.62 1.38
N ALA A 42 4.56 5.87 1.06
CA ALA A 42 4.97 7.06 1.82
C ALA A 42 3.99 7.42 2.97
N SER A 43 3.33 6.42 3.55
CA SER A 43 2.40 6.58 4.68
C SER A 43 2.61 5.40 5.64
N ASP A 44 2.92 5.71 6.90
CA ASP A 44 3.12 4.70 7.94
C ASP A 44 1.84 3.90 8.19
N GLU A 45 0.68 4.57 8.14
CA GLU A 45 -0.63 3.94 8.34
C GLU A 45 -0.91 2.87 7.27
N MET A 46 -0.45 3.11 6.02
CA MET A 46 -0.62 2.19 4.91
C MET A 46 0.38 1.02 4.91
N ARG A 47 1.46 1.09 5.71
CA ARG A 47 2.47 0.04 5.79
C ARG A 47 1.88 -1.27 6.34
N ASP A 48 0.99 -1.16 7.34
CA ASP A 48 0.46 -2.31 8.08
C ASP A 48 -0.92 -2.78 7.58
N VAL A 49 -1.39 -2.23 6.45
CA VAL A 49 -2.70 -2.58 5.86
C VAL A 49 -2.67 -3.92 5.12
N LEU A 50 -1.54 -4.24 4.48
CA LEU A 50 -1.36 -5.54 3.82
C LEU A 50 -0.79 -6.56 4.81
N PRO A 51 -1.25 -7.82 4.78
CA PRO A 51 -0.65 -8.87 5.59
C PRO A 51 0.81 -9.10 5.17
N HIS A 52 1.65 -9.49 6.12
CA HIS A 52 3.11 -9.58 5.93
C HIS A 52 3.55 -10.52 4.79
N ASP A 53 2.74 -11.51 4.46
CA ASP A 53 2.96 -12.50 3.40
C ASP A 53 2.34 -12.11 2.05
N ASP A 54 1.75 -10.91 1.93
CA ASP A 54 1.13 -10.45 0.70
C ASP A 54 2.16 -10.31 -0.43
N PRO A 55 1.96 -10.95 -1.60
CA PRO A 55 2.91 -10.89 -2.70
C PRO A 55 3.09 -9.49 -3.28
N LEU A 56 2.10 -8.59 -3.13
CA LEU A 56 2.19 -7.21 -3.59
C LEU A 56 3.22 -6.40 -2.80
N LEU A 57 3.54 -6.79 -1.56
CA LEU A 57 4.58 -6.13 -0.76
C LEU A 57 5.95 -6.19 -1.43
N LYS A 58 6.24 -7.21 -2.25
CA LYS A 58 7.49 -7.30 -3.03
C LYS A 58 7.63 -6.22 -4.10
N LYS A 59 6.53 -5.54 -4.42
CA LYS A 59 6.48 -4.41 -5.35
C LYS A 59 6.36 -3.07 -4.63
N CYS A 60 6.30 -3.09 -3.30
CA CYS A 60 6.25 -1.89 -2.48
C CYS A 60 7.63 -1.56 -1.92
N ILE A 61 7.92 -0.27 -1.81
CA ILE A 61 9.12 0.25 -1.15
C ILE A 61 8.65 1.11 0.00
N ASP A 62 9.10 0.78 1.20
CA ASP A 62 9.02 1.66 2.35
C ASP A 62 10.28 2.55 2.41
N PRO A 63 10.13 3.89 2.28
CA PRO A 63 11.26 4.81 2.39
C PRO A 63 12.03 4.71 3.71
N MET A 64 11.36 4.44 4.83
CA MET A 64 11.99 4.41 6.15
C MET A 64 12.85 3.16 6.32
N ASP A 65 12.35 2.01 5.90
CA ASP A 65 13.12 0.77 5.83
C ASP A 65 14.29 0.86 4.83
N ALA A 66 14.09 1.51 3.68
CA ALA A 66 15.17 1.79 2.74
C ALA A 66 16.27 2.69 3.35
N LEU A 67 15.88 3.72 4.09
CA LEU A 67 16.81 4.62 4.79
C LEU A 67 17.59 3.89 5.89
N ALA A 68 16.90 3.10 6.73
CA ALA A 68 17.51 2.36 7.82
C ALA A 68 18.56 1.35 7.36
N ARG A 69 18.40 0.77 6.16
CA ARG A 69 19.41 -0.12 5.56
C ARG A 69 20.63 0.60 4.98
N SER A 70 20.52 1.91 4.74
CA SER A 70 21.57 2.70 4.09
C SER A 70 22.55 3.36 5.08
N THR A 71 22.26 3.26 6.37
CA THR A 71 23.03 3.81 7.49
C THR A 71 23.58 2.69 8.36
#